data_AF-A0A955YQG5-F1
#
_entry.id   AF-A0A955YQG5-F1
#
_cell.length_a   1.000
_cell.length_b   1.000
_cell.length_c   1.000
_cell.angle_alpha   90.00
_cell.angle_beta   90.00
_cell.angle_gamma   90.00
#
_symmetry.space_group_name_H-M   'P 1'
#
loop_
_entity.id
_entity.type
_entity.pdbx_description
1 polymer ?
#
loop_
_entity_poly.entity_id
_entity_poly.type
_entity_poly.pdbx_seq_one_letter_code
_entity_poly.pdbx_strand_id
1 'polypeptide(L)'
;MGSIVGSRWGMVWVFLLACACSGGAVDLGDMGEGSVASGKADGSDELRIRLDDVTVWVRPAVGREGDGLVIRGRASRDVLGVTAEVGGVGVGRPRLPSARRFEVTLTASESLLVVGGAALSLAVEVQGGPVAPQRVAIDVLPAWGAFGGSSRIWLASAPEPVSAKSPSALRTKVWLGNGGNRVEVAFAAERRKGTREATGRYRFDLEPSEVLTLAQGGEGVNVSALFPSGRESKTATLTLGVAGLRAGTGEVAAPNAERFAEDLREHLGVWYAQHGDDVAGTGANDLAGARAAVQSSLVEEVTDVEEDPFAHDFGTTIVFRHPDVVYPGSDIVWFGAYDRATGGLLEVYDFN
;
A
#
# COMPACT_ATOMS: atom_id res chain seq x y z
N MET A 1 -12.66 -38.50 70.00
CA MET A 1 -11.65 -37.43 70.14
C MET A 1 -10.70 -37.59 68.96
N GLY A 2 -10.64 -36.76 67.94
CA GLY A 2 -11.00 -35.36 67.75
C GLY A 2 -9.91 -34.79 66.86
N SER A 3 -10.25 -34.27 65.68
CA SER A 3 -9.51 -33.31 64.86
C SER A 3 -9.61 -33.62 63.36
N ILE A 4 -10.42 -32.79 62.71
CA ILE A 4 -10.57 -32.57 61.27
C ILE A 4 -9.50 -31.57 60.85
N VAL A 5 -8.56 -31.94 59.96
CA VAL A 5 -7.73 -31.03 59.14
C VAL A 5 -7.15 -31.89 58.00
N GLY A 6 -7.21 -31.61 56.71
CA GLY A 6 -7.73 -30.49 55.94
C GLY A 6 -7.56 -30.84 54.45
N SER A 7 -8.57 -30.49 53.65
CA SER A 7 -8.59 -30.58 52.18
C SER A 7 -7.38 -29.92 51.52
N ARG A 8 -6.73 -30.63 50.59
CA ARG A 8 -6.01 -30.02 49.46
C ARG A 8 -6.64 -30.54 48.17
N TRP A 9 -7.75 -29.94 47.78
CA TRP A 9 -8.26 -30.04 46.42
C TRP A 9 -7.34 -29.21 45.53
N GLY A 10 -6.66 -29.88 44.59
CA GLY A 10 -5.89 -29.23 43.55
C GLY A 10 -6.82 -28.38 42.70
N MET A 11 -6.61 -27.06 42.72
CA MET A 11 -7.29 -26.11 41.87
C MET A 11 -6.73 -26.28 40.45
N VAL A 12 -7.41 -27.07 39.64
CA VAL A 12 -7.17 -27.12 38.19
C VAL A 12 -7.74 -25.84 37.60
N TRP A 13 -6.87 -24.88 37.29
CA TRP A 13 -7.22 -23.75 36.44
C TRP A 13 -7.30 -24.26 35.00
N VAL A 14 -8.51 -24.61 34.57
CA VAL A 14 -8.83 -24.69 33.14
C VAL A 14 -9.00 -23.25 32.66
N PHE A 15 -7.98 -22.68 32.03
CA PHE A 15 -8.15 -21.51 31.18
C PHE A 15 -8.91 -21.94 29.93
N LEU A 16 -10.23 -21.79 29.97
CA LEU A 16 -11.05 -21.65 28.77
C LEU A 16 -10.65 -20.34 28.11
N LEU A 17 -9.75 -20.42 27.13
CA LEU A 17 -9.45 -19.32 26.22
C LEU A 17 -10.67 -19.16 25.30
N ALA A 18 -11.63 -18.35 25.74
CA ALA A 18 -12.67 -17.84 24.86
C ALA A 18 -12.01 -16.86 23.88
N CYS A 19 -11.96 -17.23 22.60
CA CYS A 19 -11.66 -16.31 21.51
C CYS A 19 -12.76 -15.25 21.42
N ALA A 20 -12.64 -14.20 22.23
CA ALA A 20 -13.28 -12.92 22.01
C ALA A 20 -12.26 -12.01 21.32
N CYS A 21 -12.34 -11.93 19.98
CA CYS A 21 -11.62 -10.93 19.21
C CYS A 21 -12.28 -9.56 19.44
N SER A 22 -12.01 -8.94 20.59
CA SER A 22 -12.14 -7.49 20.75
C SER A 22 -10.87 -6.87 20.18
N GLY A 23 -11.01 -6.00 19.18
CA GLY A 23 -9.91 -5.23 18.60
C GLY A 23 -9.17 -4.46 19.68
N GLY A 24 -8.01 -4.97 20.07
CA GLY A 24 -7.04 -4.25 20.87
C GLY A 24 -6.37 -3.22 19.99
N ALA A 25 -6.49 -1.95 20.39
CA ALA A 25 -5.57 -0.92 19.94
C ALA A 25 -4.15 -1.41 20.23
N VAL A 26 -3.31 -1.39 19.20
CA VAL A 26 -1.88 -1.65 19.33
C VAL A 26 -1.31 -0.49 20.15
N ASP A 27 -0.76 -0.81 21.32
CA ASP A 27 0.05 0.10 22.11
C ASP A 27 1.37 0.31 21.36
N LEU A 28 1.39 1.36 20.52
CA LEU A 28 2.55 1.82 19.78
C LEU A 28 3.38 2.71 20.71
N GLY A 29 4.40 2.11 21.32
CA GLY A 29 5.38 2.83 22.12
C GLY A 29 5.97 4.01 21.34
N ASP A 30 5.86 5.19 21.93
CA ASP A 30 6.65 6.42 21.73
C ASP A 30 7.25 6.64 20.32
N MET A 31 6.39 6.60 19.30
CA MET A 31 6.68 7.11 17.96
C MET A 31 5.83 8.37 17.76
N GLY A 32 6.50 9.50 17.51
CA GLY A 32 5.91 10.84 17.53
C GLY A 32 4.51 10.92 16.91
N GLU A 33 3.52 11.19 17.75
CA GLU A 33 2.14 11.46 17.35
C GLU A 33 2.13 12.69 16.42
N GLY A 34 2.00 12.47 15.12
CA GLY A 34 1.73 13.54 14.17
C GLY A 34 0.35 14.13 14.45
N SER A 35 0.29 15.25 15.18
CA SER A 35 -0.99 15.91 15.47
C SER A 35 -1.66 16.36 14.16
N VAL A 36 -2.84 15.84 13.86
CA VAL A 36 -3.76 16.44 12.88
C VAL A 36 -4.32 17.70 13.52
N ALA A 37 -3.72 18.86 13.21
CA ALA A 37 -4.15 20.13 13.77
C ALA A 37 -5.53 20.51 13.21
N SER A 38 -6.58 20.21 13.99
CA SER A 38 -7.94 20.73 13.80
C SER A 38 -7.96 22.24 14.13
N GLY A 39 -7.65 23.09 13.15
CA GLY A 39 -7.66 24.53 13.36
C GLY A 39 -7.85 25.36 12.08
N LYS A 40 -9.07 25.92 11.93
CA LYS A 40 -9.51 27.00 11.01
C LYS A 40 -9.22 26.85 9.51
N ALA A 41 -10.25 27.14 8.72
CA ALA A 41 -10.45 26.75 7.32
C ALA A 41 -9.55 27.40 6.23
N ASP A 42 -8.34 27.85 6.55
CA ASP A 42 -7.39 28.44 5.56
C ASP A 42 -5.99 27.79 5.54
N GLY A 43 -5.78 26.62 6.16
CA GLY A 43 -4.52 25.88 6.01
C GLY A 43 -4.65 24.44 6.52
N SER A 44 -4.49 23.39 5.72
CA SER A 44 -3.74 23.25 4.47
C SER A 44 -4.40 22.22 3.55
N ASP A 45 -4.43 22.49 2.25
CA ASP A 45 -4.77 21.52 1.18
C ASP A 45 -3.75 20.36 1.07
N GLU A 46 -2.97 20.12 2.12
CA GLU A 46 -1.84 19.22 2.17
C GLU A 46 -1.79 18.60 3.57
N LEU A 47 -1.66 17.27 3.62
CA LEU A 47 -1.21 16.57 4.81
C LEU A 47 0.28 16.87 5.00
N ARG A 48 0.72 17.00 6.25
CA ARG A 48 2.12 17.31 6.57
C ARG A 48 2.66 16.34 7.60
N ILE A 49 3.94 16.01 7.46
CA ILE A 49 4.69 15.26 8.44
C ILE A 49 6.07 15.88 8.61
N ARG A 50 6.55 15.95 9.86
CA ARG A 50 7.86 16.50 10.20
C ARG A 50 8.77 15.36 10.63
N LEU A 51 9.95 15.30 10.03
CA LEU A 51 11.03 14.37 10.30
C LEU A 51 12.28 15.20 10.60
N ASP A 52 12.67 15.32 11.87
CA ASP A 52 13.80 16.15 12.30
C ASP A 52 13.77 17.60 11.74
N ASP A 53 14.68 17.89 10.80
CA ASP A 53 14.87 19.16 10.10
C ASP A 53 14.19 19.22 8.72
N VAL A 54 13.49 18.15 8.34
CA VAL A 54 12.70 18.02 7.11
C VAL A 54 11.20 18.02 7.42
N THR A 55 10.41 18.61 6.53
CA THR A 55 8.96 18.49 6.51
C THR A 55 8.53 18.05 5.13
N VAL A 56 7.69 17.02 5.06
CA VAL A 56 7.08 16.54 3.83
C VAL A 56 5.60 16.87 3.85
N TRP A 57 5.12 17.39 2.73
CA TRP A 57 3.72 17.69 2.48
C TRP A 57 3.22 16.85 1.32
N VAL A 58 2.02 16.32 1.45
CA VAL A 58 1.37 15.49 0.44
C VAL A 58 -0.04 15.99 0.23
N ARG A 59 -0.46 16.15 -1.02
CA ARG A 59 -1.85 16.52 -1.29
C ARG A 59 -2.78 15.38 -0.85
N PRO A 60 -3.85 15.68 -0.09
CA PRO A 60 -4.80 14.68 0.35
C PRO A 60 -5.57 14.12 -0.85
N ALA A 61 -5.80 14.90 -1.90
CA ALA A 61 -6.45 14.42 -3.11
C ALA A 61 -5.42 13.81 -4.06
N VAL A 62 -5.64 12.55 -4.44
CA VAL A 62 -4.91 11.91 -5.53
C VAL A 62 -5.41 12.48 -6.85
N GLY A 63 -4.49 13.00 -7.66
CA GLY A 63 -4.81 13.54 -8.99
C GLY A 63 -4.96 12.44 -10.04
N ARG A 64 -5.37 12.84 -11.24
CA ARG A 64 -5.46 11.95 -12.41
C ARG A 64 -4.48 12.40 -13.48
N GLU A 65 -3.84 11.44 -14.15
CA GLU A 65 -3.07 11.66 -15.38
C GLU A 65 -3.29 10.47 -16.31
N GLY A 66 -3.97 10.69 -17.43
CA GLY A 66 -4.46 9.60 -18.29
C GLY A 66 -5.41 8.67 -17.52
N ASP A 67 -5.11 7.38 -17.54
CA ASP A 67 -5.85 6.34 -16.80
C ASP A 67 -5.18 5.97 -15.46
N GLY A 68 -4.17 6.74 -15.07
CA GLY A 68 -3.42 6.54 -13.84
C GLY A 68 -3.83 7.48 -12.71
N LEU A 69 -3.38 7.12 -11.52
CA LEU A 69 -3.45 7.97 -10.33
C LEU A 69 -2.12 8.69 -10.14
N VAL A 70 -2.16 9.95 -9.73
CA VAL A 70 -0.95 10.74 -9.46
C VAL A 70 -0.99 11.27 -8.04
N ILE A 71 0.00 10.83 -7.26
CA ILE A 71 0.22 11.34 -5.92
C ILE A 71 1.26 12.45 -6.02
N ARG A 72 0.96 13.60 -5.41
CA ARG A 72 1.82 14.78 -5.47
C ARG A 72 2.20 15.21 -4.08
N GLY A 73 3.48 15.51 -3.90
CA GLY A 73 3.99 16.04 -2.65
C GLY A 73 5.16 16.99 -2.86
N ARG A 74 5.64 17.53 -1.75
CA ARG A 74 6.79 18.42 -1.68
C ARG A 74 7.51 18.27 -0.35
N ALA A 75 8.78 18.62 -0.32
CA ALA A 75 9.59 18.62 0.89
C ALA A 75 10.13 20.02 1.22
N SER A 76 10.58 20.22 2.46
CA SER A 76 11.16 21.50 2.91
C SER A 76 12.58 21.70 2.39
N ARG A 77 13.19 20.61 1.92
CA ARG A 77 14.51 20.53 1.31
C ARG A 77 14.44 19.76 0.00
N ASP A 78 15.58 19.62 -0.66
CA ASP A 78 15.64 19.03 -1.98
C ASP A 78 15.38 17.53 -1.90
N VAL A 79 14.50 17.02 -2.75
CA VAL A 79 14.16 15.61 -2.89
C VAL A 79 15.20 14.99 -3.82
N LEU A 80 15.90 14.00 -3.32
CA LEU A 80 16.95 13.26 -4.03
C LEU A 80 16.35 12.08 -4.81
N GLY A 81 15.32 11.45 -4.24
CA GLY A 81 14.67 10.29 -4.81
C GLY A 81 13.29 10.07 -4.21
N VAL A 82 12.44 9.37 -4.97
CA VAL A 82 11.18 8.84 -4.45
C VAL A 82 11.03 7.41 -4.93
N THR A 83 10.77 6.50 -4.00
CA THR A 83 10.31 5.16 -4.32
C THR A 83 8.88 4.98 -3.85
N ALA A 84 8.18 4.05 -4.48
CA ALA A 84 6.80 3.74 -4.18
C ALA A 84 6.64 2.22 -4.25
N GLU A 85 5.98 1.63 -3.26
CA GLU A 85 5.83 0.19 -3.14
C GLU A 85 4.45 -0.19 -2.59
N VAL A 86 3.93 -1.35 -3.00
CA VAL A 86 2.70 -1.94 -2.47
C VAL A 86 3.02 -3.37 -2.02
N GLY A 87 3.10 -3.57 -0.70
CA GLY A 87 3.45 -4.87 -0.13
C GLY A 87 4.86 -5.34 -0.50
N GLY A 88 5.84 -4.42 -0.47
CA GLY A 88 7.23 -4.67 -0.87
C GLY A 88 7.50 -4.42 -2.35
N VAL A 89 6.50 -4.66 -3.21
CA VAL A 89 6.67 -4.57 -4.65
C VAL A 89 6.74 -3.13 -5.13
N GLY A 90 7.84 -2.77 -5.81
CA GLY A 90 8.00 -1.47 -6.46
C GLY A 90 6.86 -1.18 -7.46
N VAL A 91 6.20 -0.04 -7.30
CA VAL A 91 5.10 0.42 -8.16
C VAL A 91 5.27 1.87 -8.60
N GLY A 92 4.57 2.23 -9.67
CA GLY A 92 4.47 3.60 -10.12
C GLY A 92 5.75 4.13 -10.76
N ARG A 93 5.64 5.37 -11.25
CA ARG A 93 6.72 6.07 -11.94
C ARG A 93 7.02 7.35 -11.17
N PRO A 94 8.04 7.35 -10.30
CA PRO A 94 8.44 8.55 -9.59
C PRO A 94 9.00 9.60 -10.56
N ARG A 95 8.69 10.86 -10.31
CA ARG A 95 9.20 12.03 -11.03
C ARG A 95 9.47 13.15 -10.04
N LEU A 96 10.48 13.98 -10.34
CA LEU A 96 10.83 15.16 -9.55
C LEU A 96 10.60 16.42 -10.39
N PRO A 97 9.37 17.00 -10.45
CA PRO A 97 9.10 18.18 -11.27
C PRO A 97 9.92 19.41 -10.89
N SER A 98 10.40 19.45 -9.65
CA SER A 98 11.38 20.44 -9.20
C SER A 98 12.20 19.85 -8.06
N ALA A 99 13.29 20.52 -7.70
CA ALA A 99 14.16 20.09 -6.61
C ALA A 99 13.41 19.77 -5.30
N ARG A 100 12.24 20.36 -5.03
CA ARG A 100 11.50 20.16 -3.78
C ARG A 100 10.12 19.52 -3.96
N ARG A 101 9.81 19.04 -5.15
CA ARG A 101 8.50 18.46 -5.48
C ARG A 101 8.70 17.07 -6.06
N PHE A 102 7.78 16.20 -5.72
CA PHE A 102 7.75 14.85 -6.26
C PHE A 102 6.34 14.49 -6.72
N GLU A 103 6.29 13.61 -7.71
CA GLU A 103 5.09 12.98 -8.21
C GLU A 103 5.33 11.49 -8.35
N VAL A 104 4.32 10.68 -8.02
CA VAL A 104 4.32 9.25 -8.30
C VAL A 104 3.09 8.96 -9.13
N THR A 105 3.30 8.58 -10.39
CA THR A 105 2.22 8.21 -11.31
C THR A 105 2.07 6.70 -11.33
N LEU A 106 0.94 6.19 -10.84
CA LEU A 106 0.56 4.78 -10.89
C LEU A 106 -0.13 4.47 -12.23
N THR A 107 0.18 3.32 -12.81
CA THR A 107 -0.57 2.75 -13.93
C THR A 107 -1.99 2.36 -13.49
N ALA A 108 -2.88 2.03 -14.44
CA ALA A 108 -4.23 1.59 -14.13
C ALA A 108 -4.24 0.32 -13.24
N SER A 109 -3.36 -0.65 -13.53
CA SER A 109 -3.25 -1.90 -12.77
C SER A 109 -2.73 -1.66 -11.34
N GLU A 110 -1.73 -0.82 -11.16
CA GLU A 110 -1.22 -0.46 -9.82
C GLU A 110 -2.24 0.38 -9.04
N SER A 111 -2.96 1.26 -9.75
CA SER A 111 -4.06 2.03 -9.17
C SER A 111 -5.13 1.10 -8.59
N LEU A 112 -5.48 0.01 -9.28
CA LEU A 112 -6.42 -0.99 -8.77
C LEU A 112 -5.96 -1.63 -7.45
N LEU A 113 -4.65 -1.85 -7.27
CA LEU A 113 -4.11 -2.42 -6.03
C LEU A 113 -4.33 -1.47 -4.85
N VAL A 114 -3.92 -0.21 -5.01
CA VAL A 114 -4.07 0.83 -3.97
C VAL A 114 -5.55 1.08 -3.66
N VAL A 115 -6.37 1.14 -4.70
CA VAL A 115 -7.82 1.31 -4.62
C VAL A 115 -8.51 0.13 -3.91
N GLY A 116 -8.00 -1.09 -4.11
CA GLY A 116 -8.42 -2.30 -3.40
C GLY A 116 -8.03 -2.30 -1.91
N GLY A 117 -7.42 -1.22 -1.42
CA GLY A 117 -7.02 -1.05 -0.03
C GLY A 117 -5.64 -1.61 0.30
N ALA A 118 -4.83 -1.93 -0.71
CA ALA A 118 -3.42 -2.21 -0.47
C ALA A 118 -2.72 -0.91 -0.03
N ALA A 119 -1.94 -1.00 1.04
CA ALA A 119 -1.18 0.15 1.53
C ALA A 119 -0.08 0.49 0.50
N LEU A 120 -0.12 1.71 -0.01
CA LEU A 120 0.99 2.28 -0.73
C LEU A 120 1.99 2.80 0.31
N SER A 121 3.25 2.41 0.21
CA SER A 121 4.33 3.05 0.95
C SER A 121 5.11 3.90 -0.03
N LEU A 122 5.41 5.12 0.36
CA LEU A 122 6.32 5.99 -0.37
C LEU A 122 7.60 6.10 0.47
N ALA A 123 8.75 6.23 -0.17
CA ALA A 123 9.98 6.61 0.50
C ALA A 123 10.48 7.86 -0.22
N VAL A 124 10.49 8.99 0.48
CA VAL A 124 10.91 10.27 -0.10
C VAL A 124 12.27 10.60 0.47
N GLU A 125 13.31 10.35 -0.30
CA GLU A 125 14.67 10.71 0.07
C GLU A 125 14.82 12.22 -0.07
N VAL A 126 15.07 12.88 1.05
CA VAL A 126 15.26 14.32 1.11
C VAL A 126 16.67 14.60 1.57
N GLN A 127 17.32 15.60 0.98
CA GLN A 127 18.59 16.14 1.40
C GLN A 127 18.51 16.58 2.88
N GLY A 128 18.93 15.70 3.77
CA GLY A 128 19.14 15.99 5.19
C GLY A 128 20.36 16.90 5.36
N GLY A 129 20.59 17.35 6.59
CA GLY A 129 21.90 17.90 6.95
C GLY A 129 22.96 16.77 6.94
N PRO A 130 23.84 16.66 7.93
CA PRO A 130 24.79 15.54 8.02
C PRO A 130 24.13 14.16 8.32
N VAL A 131 22.81 14.01 8.16
CA VAL A 131 22.02 12.84 8.58
C VAL A 131 21.56 12.08 7.33
N ALA A 132 21.51 10.75 7.44
CA ALA A 132 21.08 9.82 6.41
C ALA A 132 19.70 10.18 5.78
N PRO A 133 19.41 9.72 4.54
CA PRO A 133 18.13 9.93 3.88
C PRO A 133 16.96 9.51 4.78
N GLN A 134 15.91 10.33 4.79
CA GLN A 134 14.71 10.12 5.60
C GLN A 134 13.65 9.37 4.78
N ARG A 135 12.82 8.51 5.38
CA ARG A 135 11.70 7.83 4.70
C ARG A 135 10.33 8.33 5.23
N VAL A 136 9.36 8.51 4.32
CA VAL A 136 8.00 8.95 4.64
C VAL A 136 6.99 8.00 4.02
N ALA A 137 6.44 7.09 4.81
CA ALA A 137 5.36 6.21 4.37
C ALA A 137 4.03 6.98 4.26
N ILE A 138 3.26 6.72 3.20
CA ILE A 138 2.07 7.50 2.84
C ILE A 138 0.90 6.55 2.64
N ASP A 139 0.07 6.37 3.67
CA ASP A 139 -1.11 5.50 3.56
C ASP A 139 -2.18 6.18 2.70
N VAL A 140 -2.41 5.62 1.51
CA VAL A 140 -3.52 6.01 0.63
C VAL A 140 -4.72 5.12 0.93
N LEU A 141 -5.85 5.71 1.31
CA LEU A 141 -7.09 4.96 1.51
C LEU A 141 -8.24 5.62 0.73
N PRO A 142 -9.16 4.81 0.17
CA PRO A 142 -10.36 5.34 -0.45
C PRO A 142 -11.24 6.05 0.58
N ALA A 143 -11.77 7.21 0.20
CA ALA A 143 -12.63 8.03 1.04
C ALA A 143 -13.86 8.51 0.26
N TRP A 144 -15.01 8.58 0.93
CA TRP A 144 -16.17 9.22 0.33
C TRP A 144 -15.96 10.74 0.28
N GLY A 145 -16.05 11.31 -0.93
CA GLY A 145 -15.93 12.73 -1.17
C GLY A 145 -17.26 13.45 -0.94
N ALA A 146 -17.94 13.84 -2.01
CA ALA A 146 -19.23 14.51 -1.92
C ALA A 146 -20.36 13.49 -1.67
N PHE A 147 -21.23 13.76 -0.70
CA PHE A 147 -22.38 12.92 -0.38
C PHE A 147 -23.65 13.77 -0.31
N GLY A 148 -24.23 14.06 -1.48
CA GLY A 148 -25.33 15.01 -1.66
C GLY A 148 -26.66 14.36 -2.02
N GLY A 149 -27.78 14.94 -1.56
CA GLY A 149 -29.14 14.42 -1.78
C GLY A 149 -29.92 14.31 -0.48
N SER A 150 -30.69 13.23 -0.29
CA SER A 150 -31.54 13.06 0.89
C SER A 150 -30.78 13.19 2.22
N SER A 151 -31.37 13.90 3.18
CA SER A 151 -30.87 13.99 4.56
C SER A 151 -31.19 12.75 5.40
N ARG A 152 -31.84 11.73 4.83
CA ARG A 152 -32.22 10.48 5.51
C ARG A 152 -31.33 9.29 5.16
N ILE A 153 -30.41 9.47 4.21
CA ILE A 153 -29.40 8.47 3.83
C ILE A 153 -28.04 8.97 4.31
N TRP A 154 -27.38 8.21 5.17
CA TRP A 154 -26.14 8.57 5.85
C TRP A 154 -25.08 7.52 5.54
N LEU A 155 -23.82 7.91 5.41
CA LEU A 155 -22.72 6.95 5.46
C LEU A 155 -22.52 6.53 6.91
N ALA A 156 -22.42 5.23 7.15
CA ALA A 156 -22.21 4.70 8.50
C ALA A 156 -20.72 4.56 8.83
N SER A 157 -19.85 4.45 7.83
CA SER A 157 -18.40 4.34 7.97
C SER A 157 -17.69 4.78 6.68
N ALA A 158 -16.38 4.97 6.77
CA ALA A 158 -15.52 5.02 5.59
C ALA A 158 -15.60 3.69 4.79
N PRO A 159 -15.25 3.70 3.49
CA PRO A 159 -15.09 2.46 2.73
C PRO A 159 -14.04 1.57 3.40
N GLU A 160 -14.36 0.29 3.58
CA GLU A 160 -13.46 -0.69 4.17
C GLU A 160 -13.05 -1.70 3.09
N PRO A 161 -11.76 -2.00 2.88
CA PRO A 161 -11.36 -3.11 2.04
C PRO A 161 -11.85 -4.42 2.65
N VAL A 162 -12.44 -5.26 1.81
CA VAL A 162 -12.85 -6.61 2.18
C VAL A 162 -12.13 -7.60 1.28
N SER A 163 -11.43 -8.56 1.89
CA SER A 163 -10.90 -9.72 1.17
C SER A 163 -12.07 -10.54 0.63
N ALA A 164 -12.53 -10.19 -0.57
CA ALA A 164 -13.15 -11.15 -1.46
C ALA A 164 -12.04 -12.10 -1.96
N LYS A 165 -12.42 -13.23 -2.57
CA LYS A 165 -11.50 -14.27 -3.07
C LYS A 165 -10.66 -13.82 -4.29
N SER A 166 -10.07 -12.63 -4.23
CA SER A 166 -9.42 -11.86 -5.31
C SER A 166 -10.40 -11.10 -6.22
N PRO A 167 -10.11 -9.84 -6.62
CA PRO A 167 -9.42 -8.76 -5.87
C PRO A 167 -10.32 -8.15 -4.77
N SER A 168 -9.71 -7.41 -3.82
CA SER A 168 -10.40 -6.83 -2.66
C SER A 168 -11.49 -5.83 -3.05
N ALA A 169 -12.75 -6.13 -2.73
CA ALA A 169 -13.84 -5.18 -2.93
C ALA A 169 -13.81 -4.09 -1.85
N LEU A 170 -14.41 -2.92 -2.12
CA LEU A 170 -14.65 -1.91 -1.08
C LEU A 170 -16.06 -2.04 -0.53
N ARG A 171 -16.16 -2.38 0.75
CA ARG A 171 -17.41 -2.40 1.48
C ARG A 171 -17.76 -1.01 1.97
N THR A 172 -18.99 -0.59 1.68
CA THR A 172 -19.58 0.62 2.22
C THR A 172 -20.81 0.31 3.02
N LYS A 173 -20.94 0.99 4.16
CA LYS A 173 -22.09 0.88 5.07
C LYS A 173 -22.89 2.17 5.02
N VAL A 174 -24.20 2.05 4.91
CA VAL A 174 -25.14 3.16 4.93
C VAL A 174 -26.17 2.98 6.04
N TRP A 175 -26.56 4.10 6.63
CA TRP A 175 -27.59 4.17 7.66
C TRP A 175 -28.79 4.98 7.16
N LEU A 176 -29.98 4.43 7.34
CA LEU A 176 -31.26 5.01 6.93
C LEU A 176 -32.14 5.44 8.12
N GLY A 177 -31.65 5.31 9.35
CA GLY A 177 -32.49 5.40 10.55
C GLY A 177 -33.56 4.30 10.61
N ASN A 178 -34.61 4.52 11.40
CA ASN A 178 -35.65 3.49 11.67
C ASN A 178 -36.72 3.35 10.58
N GLY A 179 -36.69 4.18 9.53
CA GLY A 179 -37.77 4.24 8.53
C GLY A 179 -37.43 3.63 7.17
N GLY A 180 -36.16 3.29 6.91
CA GLY A 180 -35.74 2.77 5.61
C GLY A 180 -35.78 1.25 5.57
N ASN A 181 -36.49 0.69 4.57
CA ASN A 181 -36.75 -0.75 4.51
C ASN A 181 -35.95 -1.47 3.40
N ARG A 182 -35.40 -0.73 2.44
CA ARG A 182 -34.64 -1.28 1.31
C ARG A 182 -33.62 -0.26 0.82
N VAL A 183 -32.40 -0.73 0.51
CA VAL A 183 -31.36 0.03 -0.20
C VAL A 183 -31.15 -0.58 -1.57
N GLU A 184 -31.07 0.28 -2.58
CA GLU A 184 -30.59 -0.04 -3.91
C GLU A 184 -29.41 0.87 -4.23
N VAL A 185 -28.36 0.29 -4.79
CA VAL A 185 -27.15 0.98 -5.21
C VAL A 185 -27.08 0.89 -6.71
N ALA A 186 -27.03 2.04 -7.37
CA ALA A 186 -26.86 2.13 -8.80
C ALA A 186 -25.45 2.63 -9.11
N PHE A 187 -24.72 1.86 -9.90
CA PHE A 187 -23.43 2.24 -10.47
C PHE A 187 -23.54 2.10 -11.99
N ALA A 188 -23.27 3.19 -12.72
CA ALA A 188 -23.61 3.29 -14.14
C ALA A 188 -25.07 2.84 -14.41
N ALA A 189 -25.28 1.91 -15.36
CA ALA A 189 -26.59 1.37 -15.69
C ALA A 189 -27.05 0.22 -14.76
N GLU A 190 -26.15 -0.31 -13.92
CA GLU A 190 -26.43 -1.48 -13.10
C GLU A 190 -27.01 -1.11 -11.74
N ARG A 191 -27.98 -1.91 -11.27
CA ARG A 191 -28.63 -1.73 -9.96
C ARG A 191 -28.48 -2.98 -9.12
N ARG A 192 -27.89 -2.82 -7.93
CA ARG A 192 -27.66 -3.88 -6.95
C ARG A 192 -28.44 -3.60 -5.68
N LYS A 193 -28.93 -4.65 -5.02
CA LYS A 193 -29.60 -4.51 -3.72
C LYS A 193 -28.54 -4.44 -2.62
N GLY A 194 -28.69 -3.50 -1.69
CA GLY A 194 -27.91 -3.48 -0.46
C GLY A 194 -28.27 -4.66 0.44
N THR A 195 -27.29 -5.22 1.14
CA THR A 195 -27.48 -6.27 2.13
C THR A 195 -27.79 -5.63 3.48
N ARG A 196 -28.90 -6.01 4.12
CA ARG A 196 -29.25 -5.52 5.46
C ARG A 196 -28.34 -6.17 6.51
N GLU A 197 -27.70 -5.38 7.36
CA GLU A 197 -26.91 -5.89 8.50
C GLU A 197 -27.71 -5.83 9.80
N ALA A 198 -28.44 -4.74 10.00
CA ALA A 198 -29.26 -4.50 11.18
C ALA A 198 -30.41 -3.54 10.84
N THR A 199 -31.26 -3.24 11.82
CA THR A 199 -32.33 -2.25 11.64
C THR A 199 -31.74 -0.90 11.23
N GLY A 200 -32.15 -0.43 10.05
CA GLY A 200 -31.67 0.83 9.48
C GLY A 200 -30.25 0.81 8.92
N ARG A 201 -29.50 -0.29 9.00
CA ARG A 201 -28.12 -0.40 8.50
C ARG A 201 -28.02 -1.39 7.35
N TYR A 202 -27.43 -0.94 6.26
CA TYR A 202 -27.22 -1.74 5.06
C TYR A 202 -25.77 -1.61 4.62
N ARG A 203 -25.27 -2.65 3.94
CA ARG A 203 -23.98 -2.64 3.30
C ARG A 203 -24.09 -2.96 1.82
N PHE A 204 -23.12 -2.50 1.05
CA PHE A 204 -22.89 -2.91 -0.33
C PHE A 204 -21.40 -2.92 -0.60
N ASP A 205 -20.99 -3.75 -1.55
CA ASP A 205 -19.58 -3.92 -1.91
C ASP A 205 -19.41 -3.38 -3.35
N LEU A 206 -18.34 -2.62 -3.58
CA LEU A 206 -17.94 -2.12 -4.90
C LEU A 206 -16.77 -2.96 -5.41
N GLU A 207 -16.85 -3.35 -6.68
CA GLU A 207 -15.77 -4.09 -7.34
C GLU A 207 -14.61 -3.14 -7.68
N PRO A 208 -13.34 -3.61 -7.70
CA PRO A 208 -12.19 -2.72 -7.92
C PRO A 208 -12.25 -1.86 -9.18
N SER A 209 -12.81 -2.38 -10.27
CA SER A 209 -13.03 -1.63 -11.51
C SER A 209 -14.01 -0.46 -11.32
N GLU A 210 -15.09 -0.66 -10.56
CA GLU A 210 -16.05 0.38 -10.20
C GLU A 210 -15.41 1.44 -9.32
N VAL A 211 -14.63 0.99 -8.33
CA VAL A 211 -13.91 1.89 -7.43
C VAL A 211 -12.90 2.74 -8.20
N LEU A 212 -12.13 2.15 -9.13
CA LEU A 212 -11.20 2.89 -9.97
C LEU A 212 -11.95 3.89 -10.86
N THR A 213 -13.06 3.47 -11.47
CA THR A 213 -13.88 4.36 -12.31
C THR A 213 -14.36 5.58 -11.51
N LEU A 214 -14.85 5.36 -10.29
CA LEU A 214 -15.27 6.44 -9.40
C LEU A 214 -14.09 7.35 -9.01
N ALA A 215 -12.96 6.74 -8.64
CA ALA A 215 -11.74 7.45 -8.27
C ALA A 215 -11.18 8.32 -9.40
N GLN A 216 -11.36 7.91 -10.65
CA GLN A 216 -10.95 8.64 -11.84
C GLN A 216 -11.93 9.76 -12.25
N GLY A 217 -12.95 10.04 -11.42
CA GLY A 217 -13.95 11.07 -11.67
C GLY A 217 -15.15 10.61 -12.51
N GLY A 218 -15.44 9.31 -12.51
CA GLY A 218 -16.68 8.77 -13.08
C GLY A 218 -17.94 9.30 -12.36
N GLU A 219 -19.10 9.03 -12.93
CA GLU A 219 -20.38 9.36 -12.30
C GLU A 219 -20.45 8.73 -10.90
N GLY A 220 -20.83 9.53 -9.90
CA GLY A 220 -20.94 9.07 -8.52
C GLY A 220 -21.92 7.90 -8.35
N VAL A 221 -21.75 7.14 -7.27
CA VAL A 221 -22.66 6.05 -6.89
C VAL A 221 -23.99 6.63 -6.43
N ASN A 222 -25.07 6.19 -7.06
CA ASN A 222 -26.42 6.59 -6.65
C ASN A 222 -27.00 5.58 -5.66
N VAL A 223 -27.08 5.97 -4.39
CA VAL A 223 -27.72 5.20 -3.33
C VAL A 223 -29.18 5.62 -3.21
N SER A 224 -30.10 4.74 -3.58
CA SER A 224 -31.53 4.92 -3.40
C SER A 224 -32.03 4.12 -2.20
N ALA A 225 -32.95 4.67 -1.44
CA ALA A 225 -33.64 3.96 -0.37
C ALA A 225 -35.16 4.12 -0.50
N LEU A 226 -35.90 3.07 -0.13
CA LEU A 226 -37.36 3.11 -0.05
C LEU A 226 -37.79 3.32 1.41
N PHE A 227 -38.49 4.43 1.64
CA PHE A 227 -39.15 4.78 2.89
C PHE A 227 -40.67 4.67 2.74
N PRO A 228 -41.45 4.60 3.84
CA PRO A 228 -42.91 4.69 3.79
C PRO A 228 -43.41 5.96 3.08
N SER A 229 -42.65 7.05 3.14
CA SER A 229 -42.93 8.32 2.48
C SER A 229 -42.63 8.34 0.98
N GLY A 230 -42.00 7.28 0.45
CA GLY A 230 -41.60 7.18 -0.95
C GLY A 230 -40.13 6.84 -1.14
N ARG A 231 -39.70 6.86 -2.40
CA ARG A 231 -38.29 6.64 -2.78
C ARG A 231 -37.50 7.92 -2.55
N GLU A 232 -36.38 7.79 -1.89
CA GLU A 232 -35.40 8.86 -1.72
C GLU A 232 -34.05 8.41 -2.28
N SER A 233 -33.23 9.36 -2.75
CA SER A 233 -31.94 9.07 -3.33
C SER A 233 -30.86 10.02 -2.84
N LYS A 234 -29.63 9.53 -2.92
CA LYS A 234 -28.42 10.26 -2.60
C LYS A 234 -27.32 9.85 -3.56
N THR A 235 -26.54 10.82 -4.01
CA THR A 235 -25.39 10.59 -4.88
C THR A 235 -24.12 10.73 -4.04
N ALA A 236 -23.28 9.71 -4.09
CA ALA A 236 -22.00 9.62 -3.42
C ALA A 236 -20.88 9.63 -4.45
N THR A 237 -19.98 10.60 -4.39
CA THR A 237 -18.73 10.53 -5.17
C THR A 237 -17.66 9.89 -4.30
N LEU A 238 -16.96 8.90 -4.86
CA LEU A 238 -15.79 8.35 -4.21
C LEU A 238 -14.57 9.15 -4.67
N THR A 239 -13.70 9.47 -3.72
CA THR A 239 -12.41 10.10 -3.99
C THR A 239 -11.32 9.22 -3.40
N LEU A 240 -10.15 9.20 -4.02
CA LEU A 240 -8.98 8.60 -3.37
C LEU A 240 -8.28 9.68 -2.57
N GLY A 241 -8.18 9.42 -1.27
CA GLY A 241 -7.54 10.29 -0.32
C GLY A 241 -6.22 9.70 0.15
N VAL A 242 -5.19 10.52 0.31
CA VAL A 242 -4.15 10.17 1.27
C VAL A 242 -4.81 10.26 2.65
N ALA A 243 -4.83 9.14 3.39
CA ALA A 243 -5.55 9.02 4.65
C ALA A 243 -4.66 9.15 5.87
N GLY A 244 -3.36 8.95 5.70
CA GLY A 244 -2.36 9.13 6.75
C GLY A 244 -0.98 9.36 6.17
N LEU A 245 -0.15 10.06 6.95
CA LEU A 245 1.29 10.10 6.75
C LEU A 245 1.92 9.43 7.97
N ARG A 246 2.87 8.53 7.73
CA ARG A 246 3.65 7.89 8.80
C ARG A 246 5.12 8.19 8.59
N ALA A 247 5.71 8.71 9.66
CA ALA A 247 7.12 8.99 9.75
C ALA A 247 7.80 7.69 10.15
N GLY A 248 8.76 7.25 9.36
CA GLY A 248 9.67 6.20 9.76
C GLY A 248 11.08 6.68 9.52
N THR A 249 11.88 6.79 10.57
CA THR A 249 13.33 6.72 10.43
C THR A 249 13.68 5.25 10.18
N GLY A 250 13.22 4.71 9.06
CA GLY A 250 13.73 3.45 8.59
C GLY A 250 15.16 3.73 8.18
N GLU A 251 16.11 3.47 9.08
CA GLU A 251 17.47 3.16 8.65
C GLU A 251 17.27 2.10 7.58
N VAL A 252 17.53 2.47 6.32
CA VAL A 252 17.49 1.50 5.24
C VAL A 252 18.57 0.52 5.63
N ALA A 253 18.14 -0.64 6.14
CA ALA A 253 19.07 -1.68 6.52
C ALA A 253 20.02 -1.83 5.33
N ALA A 254 21.32 -1.72 5.62
CA ALA A 254 22.34 -1.80 4.60
C ALA A 254 21.98 -2.97 3.67
N PRO A 255 21.99 -2.77 2.35
CA PRO A 255 21.71 -3.82 1.39
C PRO A 255 22.42 -5.11 1.80
N ASN A 256 21.69 -6.21 1.82
CA ASN A 256 22.19 -7.51 2.24
C ASN A 256 21.64 -8.61 1.33
N ALA A 257 22.09 -9.83 1.55
CA ALA A 257 21.73 -11.00 0.75
C ALA A 257 20.21 -11.26 0.71
N GLU A 258 19.52 -11.13 1.85
CA GLU A 258 18.07 -11.31 1.94
C GLU A 258 17.33 -10.29 1.07
N ARG A 259 17.76 -9.03 1.13
CA ARG A 259 17.16 -7.95 0.37
C ARG A 259 17.37 -8.11 -1.12
N PHE A 260 18.58 -8.43 -1.58
CA PHE A 260 18.80 -8.68 -3.00
C PHE A 260 18.02 -9.88 -3.53
N ALA A 261 17.90 -10.95 -2.73
CA ALA A 261 17.05 -12.08 -3.09
C ALA A 261 15.56 -11.69 -3.23
N GLU A 262 15.06 -10.75 -2.43
CA GLU A 262 13.70 -10.21 -2.58
C GLU A 262 13.57 -9.37 -3.85
N ASP A 263 14.46 -8.39 -4.03
CA ASP A 263 14.49 -7.50 -5.20
C ASP A 263 14.60 -8.29 -6.53
N LEU A 264 15.41 -9.37 -6.55
CA LEU A 264 15.54 -10.25 -7.71
C LEU A 264 14.24 -11.00 -8.02
N ARG A 265 13.52 -11.53 -7.01
CA ARG A 265 12.22 -12.20 -7.24
C ARG A 265 11.19 -11.25 -7.83
N GLU A 266 11.20 -10.00 -7.41
CA GLU A 266 10.35 -8.97 -7.96
C GLU A 266 10.73 -8.65 -9.40
N HIS A 267 12.02 -8.40 -9.64
CA HIS A 267 12.56 -8.11 -10.97
C HIS A 267 12.23 -9.20 -11.99
N LEU A 268 12.31 -10.49 -11.61
CA LEU A 268 11.90 -11.60 -12.47
C LEU A 268 10.45 -11.48 -12.95
N GLY A 269 9.55 -10.88 -12.15
CA GLY A 269 8.17 -10.63 -12.58
C GLY A 269 8.10 -9.67 -13.77
N VAL A 270 8.92 -8.61 -13.76
CA VAL A 270 9.02 -7.64 -14.85
C VAL A 270 9.71 -8.27 -16.06
N TRP A 271 10.78 -9.02 -15.83
CA TRP A 271 11.56 -9.69 -16.88
C TRP A 271 10.72 -10.73 -17.63
N TYR A 272 10.01 -11.63 -16.93
CA TYR A 272 9.13 -12.63 -17.57
C TYR A 272 7.92 -12.01 -18.29
N ALA A 273 7.48 -10.81 -17.91
CA ALA A 273 6.43 -10.12 -18.66
C ALA A 273 6.93 -9.68 -20.05
N GLN A 274 8.24 -9.50 -20.23
CA GLN A 274 8.86 -9.08 -21.48
C GLN A 274 9.41 -10.27 -22.29
N HIS A 275 9.97 -11.26 -21.61
CA HIS A 275 10.72 -12.37 -22.22
C HIS A 275 10.05 -13.74 -22.04
N GLY A 276 8.94 -13.83 -21.30
CA GLY A 276 8.34 -15.12 -20.94
C GLY A 276 7.91 -15.98 -22.13
N ASP A 277 7.51 -15.36 -23.24
CA ASP A 277 7.16 -16.08 -24.47
C ASP A 277 8.38 -16.72 -25.14
N ASP A 278 9.55 -16.09 -25.08
CA ASP A 278 10.81 -16.62 -25.62
C ASP A 278 11.40 -17.73 -24.74
N VAL A 279 11.11 -17.67 -23.44
CA VAL A 279 11.53 -18.67 -22.44
C VAL A 279 10.67 -19.94 -22.54
N ALA A 280 9.45 -19.84 -23.06
CA ALA A 280 8.54 -20.96 -23.18
C ALA A 280 9.10 -22.05 -24.13
N GLY A 281 9.38 -23.23 -23.59
CA GLY A 281 9.83 -24.40 -24.37
C GLY A 281 11.35 -24.52 -24.55
N THR A 282 12.14 -23.66 -23.92
CA THR A 282 13.62 -23.72 -23.95
C THR A 282 14.21 -24.63 -22.87
N GLY A 283 13.38 -25.16 -21.96
CA GLY A 283 13.82 -25.93 -20.79
C GLY A 283 14.17 -25.07 -19.57
N ALA A 284 14.00 -23.75 -19.67
CA ALA A 284 14.06 -22.82 -18.56
C ALA A 284 12.98 -23.08 -17.50
N ASN A 285 13.22 -22.57 -16.29
CA ASN A 285 12.18 -22.49 -15.27
C ASN A 285 11.03 -21.58 -15.73
N ASP A 286 9.81 -21.86 -15.29
CA ASP A 286 8.73 -20.87 -15.35
C ASP A 286 8.94 -19.78 -14.27
N LEU A 287 8.16 -18.70 -14.31
CA LEU A 287 8.31 -17.59 -13.34
C LEU A 287 8.19 -18.07 -11.88
N ALA A 288 7.32 -19.03 -11.60
CA ALA A 288 7.14 -19.56 -10.25
C ALA A 288 8.37 -20.34 -9.79
N GLY A 289 8.91 -21.20 -10.66
CA GLY A 289 10.15 -21.95 -10.43
C GLY A 289 11.36 -21.04 -10.27
N ALA A 290 11.51 -20.03 -11.13
CA ALA A 290 12.62 -19.07 -11.05
C ALA A 290 12.58 -18.29 -9.74
N ARG A 291 11.42 -17.77 -9.33
CA ARG A 291 11.26 -17.08 -8.03
C ARG A 291 11.55 -17.99 -6.84
N ALA A 292 11.16 -19.26 -6.91
CA ALA A 292 11.43 -20.24 -5.87
C ALA A 292 12.93 -20.63 -5.80
N ALA A 293 13.64 -20.55 -6.92
CA ALA A 293 15.07 -20.84 -7.00
C ALA A 293 15.97 -19.70 -6.46
N VAL A 294 15.45 -18.48 -6.31
CA VAL A 294 16.19 -17.38 -5.69
C VAL A 294 16.39 -17.64 -4.19
N GLN A 295 17.64 -17.81 -3.77
CA GLN A 295 18.03 -18.12 -2.39
C GLN A 295 19.06 -17.10 -1.88
N SER A 296 18.80 -16.46 -0.74
CA SER A 296 19.74 -15.50 -0.16
C SER A 296 21.08 -16.14 0.20
N SER A 297 21.11 -17.44 0.50
CA SER A 297 22.36 -18.19 0.76
C SER A 297 23.27 -18.34 -0.47
N LEU A 298 22.78 -18.05 -1.68
CA LEU A 298 23.55 -18.06 -2.92
C LEU A 298 23.92 -16.64 -3.38
N VAL A 299 23.53 -15.62 -2.63
CA VAL A 299 23.90 -14.23 -2.91
C VAL A 299 25.31 -13.96 -2.39
N GLU A 300 26.12 -13.33 -3.22
CA GLU A 300 27.48 -12.88 -2.87
C GLU A 300 27.61 -11.38 -3.10
N GLU A 301 28.26 -10.67 -2.19
CA GLU A 301 28.68 -9.28 -2.44
C GLU A 301 29.89 -9.28 -3.38
N VAL A 302 29.82 -8.50 -4.45
CA VAL A 302 30.91 -8.31 -5.39
C VAL A 302 31.89 -7.31 -4.80
N THR A 303 33.11 -7.76 -4.53
CA THR A 303 34.17 -6.94 -3.91
C THR A 303 35.30 -6.57 -4.87
N ASP A 304 35.35 -7.20 -6.05
CA ASP A 304 36.30 -6.88 -7.12
C ASP A 304 35.57 -6.20 -8.29
N VAL A 305 36.08 -5.05 -8.73
CA VAL A 305 35.49 -4.28 -9.83
C VAL A 305 35.55 -5.04 -11.16
N GLU A 306 36.49 -5.97 -11.32
CA GLU A 306 36.60 -6.81 -12.51
C GLU A 306 35.47 -7.87 -12.60
N GLU A 307 34.82 -8.17 -11.47
CA GLU A 307 33.68 -9.10 -11.41
C GLU A 307 32.32 -8.42 -11.60
N ASP A 308 32.29 -7.08 -11.67
CA ASP A 308 31.10 -6.30 -11.98
C ASP A 308 31.11 -5.86 -13.47
N PRO A 309 30.18 -6.36 -14.31
CA PRO A 309 30.11 -6.04 -15.74
C PRO A 309 30.06 -4.55 -16.07
N PHE A 310 29.56 -3.72 -15.15
CA PHE A 310 29.44 -2.27 -15.36
C PHE A 310 30.49 -1.46 -14.59
N ALA A 311 31.42 -2.12 -13.90
CA ALA A 311 32.53 -1.50 -13.17
C ALA A 311 32.08 -0.33 -12.27
N HIS A 312 31.02 -0.53 -11.48
CA HIS A 312 30.52 0.48 -10.55
C HIS A 312 31.61 0.91 -9.55
N ASP A 313 31.56 2.17 -9.11
CA ASP A 313 32.43 2.66 -8.04
C ASP A 313 31.97 2.10 -6.69
N PHE A 314 32.70 1.12 -6.15
CA PHE A 314 32.37 0.50 -4.86
C PHE A 314 32.55 1.43 -3.65
N GLY A 315 33.13 2.63 -3.83
CA GLY A 315 33.07 3.69 -2.83
C GLY A 315 31.66 4.26 -2.65
N THR A 316 30.84 4.23 -3.70
CA THR A 316 29.47 4.76 -3.71
C THR A 316 28.41 3.69 -3.92
N THR A 317 28.79 2.48 -4.32
CA THR A 317 27.87 1.40 -4.70
C THR A 317 28.17 0.11 -3.92
N ILE A 318 27.13 -0.66 -3.60
CA ILE A 318 27.22 -2.05 -3.15
C ILE A 318 26.61 -2.89 -4.27
N VAL A 319 27.33 -3.92 -4.73
CA VAL A 319 26.85 -4.81 -5.79
C VAL A 319 26.73 -6.22 -5.21
N PHE A 320 25.59 -6.85 -5.42
CA PHE A 320 25.40 -8.27 -5.14
C PHE A 320 25.26 -9.04 -6.44
N ARG A 321 25.62 -10.33 -6.41
CA ARG A 321 25.38 -11.28 -7.50
C ARG A 321 24.67 -12.54 -7.02
N HIS A 322 23.92 -13.18 -7.91
CA HIS A 322 23.22 -14.44 -7.70
C HIS A 322 23.31 -15.29 -8.99
N PRO A 323 23.53 -16.61 -8.92
CA PRO A 323 23.56 -17.48 -10.10
C PRO A 323 22.22 -17.47 -10.85
N ASP A 324 22.23 -17.83 -12.13
CA ASP A 324 21.00 -17.85 -12.91
C ASP A 324 19.92 -18.79 -12.34
N VAL A 325 18.70 -18.29 -12.31
CA VAL A 325 17.49 -18.98 -11.87
C VAL A 325 16.51 -19.23 -13.01
N VAL A 326 16.70 -18.59 -14.17
CA VAL A 326 15.88 -18.79 -15.38
C VAL A 326 16.37 -20.02 -16.14
N TYR A 327 17.67 -20.12 -16.40
CA TYR A 327 18.32 -21.27 -17.03
C TYR A 327 19.35 -21.89 -16.07
N PRO A 328 18.91 -22.73 -15.11
CA PRO A 328 19.83 -23.32 -14.13
C PRO A 328 21.02 -24.04 -14.79
N GLY A 329 22.23 -23.64 -14.39
CA GLY A 329 23.48 -24.17 -14.95
C GLY A 329 24.00 -23.44 -16.20
N SER A 330 23.34 -22.35 -16.62
CA SER A 330 23.93 -21.39 -17.55
C SER A 330 25.10 -20.64 -16.91
N ASP A 331 25.83 -19.90 -17.74
CA ASP A 331 26.86 -18.94 -17.37
C ASP A 331 26.30 -17.55 -17.00
N ILE A 332 24.98 -17.39 -17.04
CA ILE A 332 24.33 -16.12 -16.68
C ILE A 332 24.41 -15.89 -15.17
N VAL A 333 24.63 -14.63 -14.79
CA VAL A 333 24.63 -14.17 -13.41
C VAL A 333 23.73 -12.94 -13.30
N TRP A 334 22.92 -12.90 -12.26
CA TRP A 334 22.09 -11.74 -11.91
C TRP A 334 22.83 -10.85 -10.93
N PHE A 335 22.79 -9.55 -11.16
CA PHE A 335 23.41 -8.53 -10.33
C PHE A 335 22.37 -7.56 -9.80
N GLY A 336 22.59 -7.04 -8.60
CA GLY A 336 21.83 -5.95 -8.01
C GLY A 336 22.77 -4.87 -7.50
N ALA A 337 22.67 -3.67 -8.06
CA ALA A 337 23.47 -2.52 -7.65
C ALA A 337 22.66 -1.62 -6.72
N TYR A 338 23.27 -1.17 -5.63
CA TYR A 338 22.67 -0.34 -4.60
C TYR A 338 23.53 0.86 -4.29
N ASP A 339 22.92 2.02 -4.06
CA ASP A 339 23.63 3.18 -3.51
C ASP A 339 24.09 2.85 -2.09
N ARG A 340 25.39 3.01 -1.81
CA ARG A 340 26.01 2.65 -0.53
C ARG A 340 25.60 3.58 0.61
N ALA A 341 25.28 4.85 0.31
CA ALA A 341 24.93 5.85 1.31
C ALA A 341 23.45 5.76 1.71
N THR A 342 22.56 5.51 0.75
CA THR A 342 21.11 5.44 0.96
C THR A 342 20.59 4.02 1.11
N GLY A 343 21.36 3.03 0.66
CA GLY A 343 20.91 1.66 0.50
C GLY A 343 19.84 1.50 -0.58
N GLY A 344 19.57 2.50 -1.42
CA GLY A 344 18.56 2.42 -2.47
C GLY A 344 18.97 1.47 -3.59
N LEU A 345 18.04 0.67 -4.12
CA LEU A 345 18.28 -0.16 -5.31
C LEU A 345 18.43 0.76 -6.52
N LEU A 346 19.56 0.69 -7.21
CA LEU A 346 19.83 1.42 -8.45
C LEU A 346 19.29 0.64 -9.65
N GLU A 347 19.64 -0.64 -9.75
CA GLU A 347 19.22 -1.52 -10.84
C GLU A 347 19.43 -3.01 -10.51
N VAL A 348 18.71 -3.87 -11.24
CA VAL A 348 18.95 -5.32 -11.32
C VAL A 348 19.16 -5.67 -12.79
N TYR A 349 20.21 -6.41 -13.10
CA TYR A 349 20.62 -6.76 -14.46
C TYR A 349 21.20 -8.17 -14.54
N ASP A 350 21.18 -8.78 -15.72
CA ASP A 350 21.84 -10.05 -16.01
C ASP A 350 23.06 -9.86 -16.92
N PHE A 351 24.05 -10.74 -16.79
CA PHE A 351 25.25 -10.75 -17.63
C PHE A 351 25.77 -12.18 -17.80
N ASN A 352 26.45 -12.43 -18.94
CA ASN A 352 27.15 -13.68 -19.27
C ASN A 352 28.66 -13.38 -19.39
#